data_AF-A0A7W7GUA9-F1
#
_entry.id   AF-A0A7W7GUA9-F1
#
_cell.length_a   1.000
_cell.length_b   1.000
_cell.length_c   1.000
_cell.angle_alpha   90.00
_cell.angle_beta   90.00
_cell.angle_gamma   90.00
#
_symmetry.space_group_name_H-M   'P 1'
#
loop_
_entity.id
_entity.type
_entity.pdbx_description
1 polymer ?
#
loop_
_entity_poly.entity_id
_entity_poly.type
_entity_poly.pdbx_seq_one_letter_code
_entity_poly.pdbx_strand_id
1 'polypeptide(L)'
;MRPDVVFPRRKVAVFLDGCFWHGCPQHGRMPTDPTGYWHAKLERNQNRDITVNRQLQEAGWVAVRIWEHELAVEAAARIEAIVRSR
;
A
#
# COMPACT_ATOMS: atom_id res chain seq x y z
N MET A 1 6.32 4.17 10.18
CA MET A 1 5.07 3.99 9.42
C MET A 1 4.54 5.38 9.05
N ARG A 2 4.31 5.66 7.76
CA ARG A 2 3.80 6.96 7.31
C ARG A 2 2.73 6.73 6.25
N PRO A 3 1.47 6.52 6.64
CA PRO A 3 0.34 6.48 5.70
C PRO A 3 0.13 7.85 5.02
N ASP A 4 -0.41 7.83 3.81
CA ASP A 4 -0.66 9.05 3.03
C ASP A 4 -1.93 9.77 3.50
N VAL A 5 -2.96 8.99 3.86
CA VAL A 5 -4.21 9.49 4.43
C VAL A 5 -4.59 8.67 5.66
N VAL A 6 -5.08 9.35 6.70
CA VAL A 6 -5.46 8.70 7.97
C VAL A 6 -6.83 9.18 8.42
N PHE A 7 -7.64 8.24 8.91
CA PHE A 7 -8.89 8.50 9.61
C PHE A 7 -8.79 7.99 11.05
N PRO A 8 -8.24 8.79 12.00
CA PRO A 8 -7.87 8.30 13.33
C PRO A 8 -9.06 7.74 14.13
N ARG A 9 -10.22 8.42 14.09
CA ARG A 9 -11.43 7.99 14.83
C ARG A 9 -11.96 6.63 14.39
N ARG A 10 -11.71 6.26 13.12
CA ARG A 10 -12.15 5.00 12.51
C ARG A 10 -11.05 3.95 12.45
N LYS A 11 -9.84 4.30 12.91
CA LYS A 11 -8.62 3.50 12.81
C LYS A 11 -8.38 2.99 11.38
N VAL A 12 -8.49 3.86 10.38
CA VAL A 12 -8.18 3.53 8.98
C VAL A 12 -6.95 4.29 8.52
N ALA A 13 -5.98 3.58 7.93
CA ALA A 13 -4.77 4.12 7.33
C ALA A 13 -4.73 3.74 5.85
N VAL A 14 -4.57 4.73 4.97
CA VAL A 14 -4.56 4.55 3.52
C VAL A 14 -3.15 4.77 2.99
N PHE A 15 -2.73 3.89 2.07
CA PHE A 15 -1.45 3.94 1.36
C PHE A 15 -1.70 4.01 -0.14
N LEU A 16 -1.01 4.93 -0.82
CA LEU A 16 -1.00 5.06 -2.26
C LEU A 16 0.28 4.45 -2.82
N ASP A 17 0.16 3.28 -3.42
CA ASP A 17 1.27 2.46 -3.85
C ASP A 17 1.62 2.69 -5.32
N GLY A 18 2.81 3.22 -5.55
CA GLY A 18 3.41 3.19 -6.87
C GLY A 18 3.64 1.76 -7.35
N CYS A 19 3.18 1.43 -8.56
CA CYS A 19 3.23 0.07 -9.11
C CYS A 19 4.65 -0.45 -9.22
N PHE A 20 5.56 0.42 -9.62
CA PHE A 20 6.98 0.09 -9.70
C PHE A 20 7.57 -0.20 -8.32
N TRP A 21 7.38 0.71 -7.36
CA TRP A 21 8.07 0.67 -6.06
C TRP A 21 7.63 -0.46 -5.15
N HIS A 22 6.38 -0.88 -5.30
CA HIS A 22 5.74 -1.90 -4.46
C HIS A 22 5.51 -3.21 -5.21
N GLY A 23 5.91 -3.28 -6.49
CA GLY A 23 5.81 -4.49 -7.31
C GLY A 23 4.37 -4.93 -7.53
N CYS A 24 3.57 -4.05 -8.14
CA CYS A 24 2.19 -4.34 -8.51
C CYS A 24 2.10 -5.64 -9.34
N PRO A 25 1.13 -6.53 -9.08
CA PRO A 25 0.96 -7.75 -9.88
C PRO A 25 0.69 -7.50 -11.37
N GLN A 26 0.12 -6.34 -11.73
CA GLN A 26 -0.24 -6.01 -13.11
C GLN A 26 0.86 -5.22 -13.85
N HIS A 27 1.45 -4.23 -13.18
CA HIS A 27 2.37 -3.25 -13.79
C HIS A 27 3.77 -3.26 -13.19
N GLY A 28 4.03 -4.12 -12.20
CA GLY A 28 5.32 -4.26 -11.53
C GLY A 28 6.35 -4.89 -12.46
N ARG A 29 6.91 -4.08 -13.37
CA ARG A 29 7.97 -4.51 -14.26
C ARG A 29 9.32 -4.38 -13.56
N MET A 30 10.01 -5.51 -13.40
CA MET A 30 11.40 -5.51 -12.95
C MET A 30 12.27 -4.84 -14.02
N PRO A 31 13.06 -3.81 -13.69
CA PRO A 31 14.02 -3.25 -14.62
C PRO A 31 15.16 -4.26 -14.85
N THR A 32 15.90 -4.12 -15.95
CA THR A 32 17.14 -4.86 -16.13
C THR A 32 18.10 -4.50 -15.00
N ASP A 33 18.50 -5.50 -14.21
CA ASP A 33 19.20 -5.29 -12.95
C ASP A 33 20.44 -6.18 -12.84
N PRO A 34 21.53 -5.89 -13.59
CA PRO A 34 22.74 -6.71 -13.59
C PRO A 34 23.43 -6.75 -12.23
N THR A 35 23.17 -5.76 -11.38
CA THR A 35 23.76 -5.63 -10.04
C THR A 35 22.89 -6.22 -8.93
N GLY A 36 21.66 -6.67 -9.23
CA GLY A 36 20.69 -7.17 -8.24
C GLY A 36 20.17 -6.11 -7.26
N TYR A 37 20.50 -4.83 -7.48
CA TYR A 37 20.14 -3.73 -6.59
C TYR A 37 18.63 -3.50 -6.57
N TRP A 38 18.00 -3.46 -7.74
CA TRP A 38 16.57 -3.21 -7.86
C TRP A 38 15.76 -4.36 -7.29
N HIS A 39 16.18 -5.61 -7.53
CA HIS A 39 15.53 -6.78 -6.96
C HIS A 39 15.52 -6.70 -5.43
N ALA A 40 16.68 -6.50 -4.81
CA ALA A 40 16.80 -6.41 -3.35
C ALA A 40 16.04 -5.21 -2.77
N LYS A 41 15.97 -4.09 -3.51
CA LYS A 41 15.24 -2.89 -3.08
C LYS A 41 13.73 -3.10 -3.11
N LEU A 42 13.20 -3.66 -4.20
CA LEU A 42 11.77 -3.91 -4.34
C LEU A 42 11.30 -4.97 -3.34
N GLU A 43 12.08 -6.04 -3.14
CA GLU A 43 11.80 -7.04 -2.12
C GLU A 43 11.75 -6.42 -0.71
N ARG A 44 12.71 -5.56 -0.38
CA ARG A 44 12.71 -4.84 0.91
C ARG A 44 11.47 -3.95 1.08
N ASN A 45 11.02 -3.29 0.01
CA ASN A 45 9.80 -2.48 0.06
C ASN A 45 8.57 -3.35 0.33
N GLN A 46 8.43 -4.49 -0.36
CA GLN A 46 7.33 -5.43 -0.16
C GLN A 46 7.33 -6.02 1.25
N ASN A 47 8.49 -6.43 1.75
CA ASN A 47 8.65 -6.94 3.12
C ASN A 47 8.27 -5.89 4.18
N ARG A 48 8.64 -4.63 3.93
CA ARG A 48 8.24 -3.51 4.77
C ARG A 48 6.73 -3.30 4.77
N ASP A 49 6.08 -3.42 3.61
CA ASP A 49 4.62 -3.27 3.50
C ASP A 49 3.88 -4.37 4.25
N ILE A 50 4.34 -5.63 4.15
CA ILE A 50 3.81 -6.75 4.93
C ILE A 50 3.94 -6.47 6.43
N THR A 51 5.11 -5.99 6.85
CA THR A 51 5.37 -5.65 8.26
C THR A 51 4.46 -4.53 8.76
N VAL A 52 4.29 -3.48 7.96
CA VAL A 52 3.43 -2.33 8.27
C VAL A 52 1.97 -2.76 8.37
N ASN A 53 1.48 -3.57 7.43
CA ASN A 53 0.11 -4.08 7.45
C ASN A 53 -0.15 -4.91 8.71
N ARG A 54 0.78 -5.80 9.07
CA ARG A 54 0.69 -6.60 10.30
C ARG A 54 0.63 -5.71 11.55
N GLN A 55 1.52 -4.73 11.66
CA GLN A 55 1.55 -3.81 12.81
C GLN A 55 0.24 -3.00 12.93
N LEU A 56 -0.32 -2.53 11.82
CA LEU A 56 -1.62 -1.84 11.82
C LEU A 56 -2.72 -2.77 12.30
N GLN A 57 -2.78 -3.99 11.75
CA GLN A 57 -3.79 -4.96 12.12
C GLN A 57 -3.73 -5.33 13.61
N GLU A 58 -2.54 -5.58 14.15
CA GLU A 58 -2.31 -5.85 15.58
C GLU A 58 -2.73 -4.67 16.48
N ALA A 59 -2.56 -3.44 16.01
CA ALA A 59 -3.02 -2.23 16.69
C ALA A 59 -4.53 -1.94 16.49
N GLY A 60 -5.26 -2.82 15.79
CA GLY A 60 -6.70 -2.69 15.51
C GLY A 60 -7.05 -1.71 14.39
N TRP A 61 -6.08 -1.37 13.54
CA TRP A 61 -6.26 -0.52 12.36
C TRP A 61 -6.57 -1.32 11.10
N VAL A 62 -7.29 -0.70 10.18
CA VAL A 62 -7.42 -1.17 8.79
C VAL A 62 -6.37 -0.49 7.94
N ALA A 63 -5.52 -1.28 7.31
CA ALA A 63 -4.66 -0.82 6.23
C ALA A 63 -5.40 -0.96 4.89
N VAL A 64 -5.62 0.16 4.20
CA VAL A 64 -6.18 0.18 2.85
C VAL A 64 -5.05 0.57 1.90
N ARG A 65 -4.77 -0.25 0.90
CA ARG A 65 -3.75 0.04 -0.11
C ARG A 65 -4.42 0.25 -1.45
N ILE A 66 -4.05 1.32 -2.13
CA ILE A 66 -4.55 1.70 -3.45
C ILE A 66 -3.37 1.73 -4.39
N TRP A 67 -3.44 1.06 -5.52
CA TRP A 67 -2.40 1.16 -6.54
C TRP A 67 -2.53 2.44 -7.36
N GLU A 68 -1.40 3.01 -7.79
CA GLU A 68 -1.38 4.24 -8.61
C GLU A 68 -2.15 4.12 -9.93
N HIS A 69 -2.34 2.90 -10.44
CA HIS A 69 -3.07 2.64 -11.68
C HIS A 69 -4.59 2.53 -11.48
N GLU A 70 -5.08 2.51 -10.23
CA GLU A 70 -6.51 2.50 -9.96
C GLU A 70 -7.12 3.88 -10.25
N LEU A 71 -8.36 3.88 -10.73
CA LEU A 71 -9.11 5.12 -10.92
C LEU A 71 -9.37 5.77 -9.56
N ALA A 72 -8.99 7.05 -9.43
CA ALA A 72 -9.11 7.79 -8.17
C ALA A 72 -10.54 7.78 -7.61
N VAL A 73 -11.55 7.82 -8.48
CA VAL A 73 -12.97 7.82 -8.10
C VAL A 73 -13.39 6.49 -7.47
N GLU A 74 -12.91 5.37 -8.01
CA GLU A 74 -13.20 4.02 -7.51
C GLU A 74 -12.46 3.76 -6.18
N ALA A 75 -11.19 4.17 -6.12
CA ALA A 75 -10.39 4.12 -4.90
C ALA A 75 -11.04 4.92 -3.76
N ALA A 76 -11.49 6.14 -4.05
CA ALA A 76 -12.16 7.00 -3.08
C ALA A 76 -13.48 6.37 -2.59
N ALA A 77 -14.31 5.84 -3.48
CA ALA A 77 -15.55 5.16 -3.10
C ALA A 77 -15.30 3.95 -2.20
N ARG A 78 -14.27 3.15 -2.49
CA ARG A 78 -13.84 2.01 -1.66
C ARG A 78 -13.38 2.47 -0.28
N ILE A 79 -12.56 3.52 -0.20
CA ILE A 79 -12.10 4.09 1.08
C ILE A 79 -13.29 4.58 1.90
N GLU A 80 -14.22 5.32 1.28
CA GLU A 80 -15.41 5.83 1.94
C GLU A 80 -16.24 4.69 2.55
N ALA A 81 -16.51 3.63 1.79
CA ALA A 81 -17.26 2.48 2.27
C ALA A 81 -16.61 1.84 3.51
N ILE A 82 -15.28 1.65 3.50
CA ILE A 82 -14.52 1.08 4.62
C ILE A 82 -14.57 1.99 5.85
N VAL A 83 -14.41 3.30 5.64
CA VAL A 83 -14.43 4.29 6.73
C VAL A 83 -15.82 4.37 7.38
N ARG A 84 -16.90 4.19 6.61
CA ARG A 84 -18.28 4.19 7.12
C ARG A 84 -18.66 2.91 7.86
N SER A 85 -18.04 1.77 7.53
CA SER A 85 -18.33 0.48 8.16
C SER A 85 -17.52 0.23 9.45
N ARG A 86 -16.67 1.16 9.85
CA ARG A 86 -15.87 1.14 11.09
C ARG A 86 -16.43 2.12 12.10
#